data_AF-A0A8T5GUG7-F1
#
_entry.id   AF-A0A8T5GUG7-F1
#
_cell.length_a   1.000
_cell.length_b   1.000
_cell.length_c   1.000
_cell.angle_alpha   90.00
_cell.angle_beta   90.00
_cell.angle_gamma   90.00
#
_symmetry.space_group_name_H-M   'P 1'
#
loop_
_entity.id
_entity.type
_entity.pdbx_description
1 polymer ?
#
loop_
_entity_poly.entity_id
_entity_poly.type
_entity_poly.pdbx_seq_one_letter_code
_entity_poly.pdbx_strand_id
1 'polypeptide(L)' 'SKSVAQEQPAVAPPVEQPVSVAVPAEQATTKTLTCAACNTGFSVTLPAGVPQAIVACPSCNADNIVTA' A
#
# COMPACT_ATOMS: atom_id res chain seq x y z
N SER A 1 -15.53 17.14 65.55
CA SER A 1 -15.41 17.79 64.23
C SER A 1 -14.01 17.58 63.71
N LYS A 2 -13.81 16.83 62.64
CA LYS A 2 -12.48 16.57 62.06
C LYS A 2 -12.59 16.67 60.55
N SER A 3 -12.14 17.79 60.02
CA SER A 3 -12.08 18.10 58.59
C SER A 3 -10.86 17.39 57.98
N VAL A 4 -11.04 16.70 56.86
CA VAL A 4 -9.91 16.26 56.03
C VAL A 4 -10.15 16.80 54.63
N ALA A 5 -9.08 17.42 54.12
CA ALA A 5 -9.02 18.25 52.93
C ALA A 5 -9.29 17.46 51.64
N GLN A 6 -9.88 18.17 50.68
CA GLN A 6 -10.15 17.73 49.32
C GLN A 6 -8.86 17.80 48.50
N GLU A 7 -8.44 16.67 47.93
CA GLU A 7 -7.36 16.62 46.94
C GLU A 7 -7.98 16.63 45.54
N GLN A 8 -7.74 17.74 44.83
CA GLN A 8 -8.21 17.99 43.47
C GLN A 8 -7.26 17.29 42.47
N PRO A 9 -7.70 16.32 41.65
CA PRO A 9 -6.81 15.71 40.69
C PRO A 9 -6.55 16.66 39.51
N ALA A 10 -5.26 16.93 39.27
CA ALA A 10 -4.76 17.75 38.18
C ALA A 10 -5.22 17.24 36.81
N VAL A 11 -5.70 18.17 35.98
CA VAL A 11 -6.08 17.93 34.58
C VAL A 11 -4.81 17.60 33.79
N ALA A 12 -4.73 16.38 33.24
CA ALA A 12 -3.62 15.95 32.39
C ALA A 12 -3.59 16.75 31.06
N PRO A 13 -2.40 17.04 30.50
CA PRO A 13 -2.28 17.81 29.27
C PRO A 13 -2.91 17.07 28.07
N PRO A 14 -3.47 17.82 27.09
CA PRO A 14 -4.11 17.24 25.93
C PRO A 14 -3.09 16.46 25.09
N VAL A 15 -3.41 15.19 24.82
CA VAL A 15 -2.60 14.32 23.96
C VAL A 15 -2.87 14.72 22.51
N GLU A 16 -1.87 15.25 21.81
CA GLU A 16 -1.95 15.48 20.36
C GLU A 16 -2.21 14.16 19.65
N GLN A 17 -3.41 14.03 19.07
CA GLN A 17 -3.81 12.85 18.31
C GLN A 17 -3.17 12.96 16.92
N PRO A 18 -2.42 11.94 16.46
CA PRO A 18 -1.79 12.00 15.14
C PRO A 18 -2.85 12.12 14.06
N VAL A 19 -2.70 13.13 13.20
CA VAL A 19 -3.57 13.33 12.04
C VAL A 19 -3.30 12.21 11.04
N SER A 20 -4.29 11.35 10.82
CA SER A 20 -4.21 10.33 9.77
C SER A 20 -4.22 11.01 8.41
N VAL A 21 -3.05 11.18 7.81
CA VAL A 21 -2.92 11.55 6.40
C VAL A 21 -3.40 10.36 5.59
N ALA A 22 -4.53 10.52 4.89
CA ALA A 22 -5.02 9.52 3.94
C ALA A 22 -4.03 9.40 2.79
N VAL A 23 -3.10 8.44 2.89
CA VAL A 23 -2.36 7.95 1.73
C VAL A 23 -3.38 7.35 0.76
N PRO A 24 -3.39 7.72 -0.53
CA PRO A 24 -4.20 7.03 -1.52
C PRO A 24 -3.93 5.54 -1.41
N ALA A 25 -4.97 4.73 -1.22
CA ALA A 25 -4.82 3.29 -1.27
C ALA A 25 -4.31 2.93 -2.66
N GLU A 26 -3.04 2.55 -2.77
CA GLU A 26 -2.49 2.03 -4.01
C GLU A 26 -3.32 0.80 -4.39
N GLN A 27 -3.84 0.77 -5.61
CA GLN A 27 -4.67 -0.34 -6.09
C GLN A 27 -3.85 -1.27 -6.98
N ALA A 28 -4.16 -2.55 -6.92
CA ALA A 28 -3.60 -3.51 -7.86
C ALA A 28 -4.06 -3.17 -9.28
N THR A 29 -3.15 -3.26 -10.26
CA THR A 29 -3.40 -2.87 -11.65
C THR A 29 -3.19 -4.05 -12.58
N THR A 30 -4.19 -4.38 -13.41
CA THR A 30 -4.08 -5.44 -14.43
C THR A 30 -3.70 -4.84 -15.78
N LYS A 31 -2.69 -5.43 -16.41
CA LYS A 31 -2.14 -5.02 -17.72
C LYS A 31 -2.17 -6.20 -18.68
N THR A 32 -2.51 -5.92 -19.93
CA THR A 32 -2.38 -6.87 -21.04
C THR A 32 -1.21 -6.43 -21.91
N LEU A 33 -0.31 -7.35 -22.23
CA LEU A 33 0.90 -7.10 -22.99
C LEU A 33 1.19 -8.23 -23.97
N THR A 34 1.99 -7.93 -24.97
CA THR A 34 2.47 -8.90 -25.97
C THR A 34 3.93 -9.21 -25.68
N CYS A 35 4.26 -10.50 -25.58
CA CYS A 35 5.64 -10.90 -25.36
C CYS A 35 6.52 -10.52 -26.55
N ALA A 36 7.62 -9.80 -26.29
CA ALA A 36 8.54 -9.38 -27.36
C ALA A 36 9.26 -10.55 -28.05
N ALA A 37 9.41 -11.69 -27.37
CA ALA A 37 10.13 -12.86 -27.90
C ALA A 37 9.26 -13.77 -28.78
N CYS A 38 8.01 -14.03 -28.39
CA CYS A 38 7.13 -15.00 -29.07
C CYS A 38 5.82 -14.42 -29.60
N ASN A 39 5.58 -13.12 -29.41
CA ASN A 39 4.37 -12.40 -29.84
C ASN A 39 3.05 -12.92 -29.24
N THR A 40 3.10 -13.76 -28.19
CA THR A 40 1.88 -14.18 -27.50
C THR A 40 1.39 -13.09 -26.55
N GLY A 41 0.09 -12.79 -26.59
CA GLY A 41 -0.56 -11.87 -25.66
C GLY A 41 -0.90 -12.54 -24.33
N PHE A 42 -0.67 -11.83 -23.22
CA PHE A 42 -1.00 -12.30 -21.87
C PHE A 42 -1.33 -11.14 -20.94
N SER A 43 -1.97 -11.44 -19.81
CA SER A 43 -2.34 -10.45 -18.80
C SER A 43 -1.65 -10.74 -17.48
N VAL A 44 -1.28 -9.68 -16.77
CA VAL A 44 -0.67 -9.74 -15.43
C VAL A 44 -1.30 -8.70 -14.52
N THR A 45 -1.34 -9.00 -13.23
CA THR A 45 -1.80 -8.06 -12.20
C THR A 45 -0.62 -7.66 -11.34
N LEU A 46 -0.28 -6.37 -11.35
CA LEU A 46 0.71 -5.79 -10.45
C LEU A 46 0.03 -5.46 -9.11
N PRO A 47 0.59 -5.90 -7.97
CA PRO A 47 0.12 -5.49 -6.65
C PRO A 47 0.18 -3.97 -6.46
N ALA A 48 -0.60 -3.48 -5.50
CA ALA A 48 -0.51 -2.12 -5.00
C ALA A 48 0.94 -1.76 -4.62
N GLY A 49 1.41 -0.57 -5.01
CA GLY A 49 2.76 -0.09 -4.69
C GLY A 49 3.88 -0.67 -5.55
N VAL A 50 3.56 -1.45 -6.60
CA VAL A 50 4.54 -2.00 -7.53
C VAL A 50 4.53 -1.21 -8.84
N PRO A 51 5.43 -0.21 -9.03
CA PRO A 51 5.45 0.59 -10.25
C PRO A 51 5.95 -0.19 -11.47
N GLN A 52 6.76 -1.23 -11.26
CA GLN A 52 7.36 -2.04 -12.30
C GLN A 52 7.67 -3.46 -11.79
N ALA A 53 7.54 -4.46 -12.67
CA ALA A 53 7.94 -5.83 -12.41
C ALA A 53 8.53 -6.50 -13.66
N ILE A 54 9.33 -7.55 -13.44
CA ILE A 54 9.75 -8.50 -14.48
C ILE A 54 8.86 -9.74 -14.35
N VAL A 55 8.22 -10.14 -15.45
CA VAL A 55 7.34 -11.31 -15.49
C VAL A 55 7.79 -12.25 -16.60
N ALA A 56 7.77 -13.55 -16.32
CA ALA A 56 8.03 -14.55 -17.34
C ALA A 56 6.80 -14.70 -18.25
N CYS A 57 7.00 -14.71 -19.57
CA CYS A 57 5.95 -15.02 -20.53
C CYS A 57 5.47 -16.47 -20.31
N PRO A 58 4.17 -16.73 -20.14
CA PRO A 58 3.66 -18.08 -19.90
C PRO A 58 3.85 -19.03 -21.09
N SER A 59 4.13 -18.49 -22.29
CA SER A 59 4.26 -19.29 -23.51
C SER A 59 5.69 -19.71 -23.83
N CYS A 60 6.67 -18.84 -23.63
CA CYS A 60 8.07 -19.12 -23.98
C CYS A 60 9.07 -18.89 -22.84
N ASN A 61 8.61 -18.52 -21.65
CA ASN A 61 9.40 -18.25 -20.46
C ASN A 61 10.44 -17.11 -20.59
N ALA A 62 10.33 -16.29 -21.64
CA ALA A 62 11.14 -15.07 -21.78
C ALA A 62 10.67 -13.99 -20.80
N ASP A 63 11.61 -13.23 -20.26
CA ASP A 63 11.33 -12.11 -19.36
C ASP A 63 10.69 -10.93 -20.11
N ASN A 64 9.70 -10.29 -19.50
CA ASN A 64 9.04 -9.08 -20.00
C ASN A 64 8.95 -8.04 -18.87
N ILE A 65 9.16 -6.78 -19.22
CA ILE A 65 9.02 -5.64 -18.30
C ILE A 65 7.57 -5.17 -18.34
N VAL A 66 6.96 -5.03 -17.17
CA VAL A 66 5.59 -4.52 -17.02
C VAL A 66 5.63 -3.33 -16.07
N THR A 67 5.02 -2.22 -16.47
CA THR A 67 4.87 -1.01 -15.65
C THR A 67 3.40 -0.75 -15.34
N ALA A 68 3.13 -0.24 -14.13
CA ALA A 68 1.79 0.12 -13.65
C ALA A 68 1.10 1.14 -14.56
#